data_AF-A0A2W6I424-F1
#
_entry.id   AF-A0A2W6I424-F1
#
_cell.length_a   1.000
_cell.length_b   1.000
_cell.length_c   1.000
_cell.angle_alpha   90.00
_cell.angle_beta   90.00
_cell.angle_gamma   90.00
#
_symmetry.space_group_name_H-M   'P 1'
#
loop_
_entity.id
_entity.type
_entity.pdbx_description
1 polymer ?
#
loop_
_entity_poly.entity_id
_entity_poly.type
_entity_poly.pdbx_seq_one_letter_code
_entity_poly.pdbx_strand_id
1 'polypeptide(L)'
;MKNRGMLLLTACMALLACTQAPSPPPLQHGQIGTAAELAAYGPSTPEPIHLRRDRVPPDLVDLIPFAEKWGIGDDVLRNEMQERATDAEKQALADALAGRHARITAWLDSFPQGQPMSEEAAAFMYMQLGTDEMRLMP
;
A
#
# COMPACT_ATOMS: atom_id res chain seq x y z
N MET A 1 63.64 -15.24 -19.49
CA MET A 1 63.72 -14.11 -18.55
C MET A 1 62.36 -13.41 -18.59
N LYS A 2 61.35 -13.85 -17.83
CA LYS A 2 61.00 -13.51 -16.43
C LYS A 2 60.73 -11.99 -16.25
N ASN A 3 59.44 -11.63 -16.22
CA ASN A 3 58.81 -10.59 -15.39
C ASN A 3 57.31 -10.58 -15.73
N ARG A 4 56.42 -11.25 -14.97
CA ARG A 4 55.82 -10.85 -13.68
C ARG A 4 55.22 -9.44 -13.71
N GLY A 5 53.90 -9.39 -13.75
CA GLY A 5 53.08 -8.18 -13.55
C GLY A 5 51.62 -8.57 -13.34
N MET A 6 51.34 -9.27 -12.25
CA MET A 6 50.00 -9.63 -11.79
C MET A 6 49.39 -8.39 -11.15
N LEU A 7 48.47 -7.70 -11.84
CA LEU A 7 47.74 -6.57 -11.28
C LEU A 7 46.47 -7.14 -10.60
N LEU A 8 46.51 -7.28 -9.27
CA LEU A 8 45.31 -7.51 -8.47
C LEU A 8 44.44 -6.26 -8.51
N LEU A 9 43.25 -6.37 -9.10
CA LEU A 9 42.15 -5.42 -8.90
C LEU A 9 41.47 -5.75 -7.58
N THR A 10 41.86 -5.04 -6.52
CA THR A 10 41.21 -5.11 -5.21
C THR A 10 39.86 -4.42 -5.31
N ALA A 11 38.77 -5.18 -5.28
CA ALA A 11 37.42 -4.65 -5.20
C ALA A 11 37.17 -4.08 -3.79
N CYS A 12 37.10 -2.75 -3.67
CA CYS A 12 36.55 -2.09 -2.48
C CYS A 12 35.03 -2.29 -2.46
N MET A 13 34.54 -3.30 -1.74
CA MET A 13 33.15 -3.32 -1.30
C MET A 13 32.99 -2.32 -0.15
N ALA A 14 32.50 -1.11 -0.46
CA ALA A 14 31.97 -0.22 0.55
C ALA A 14 30.64 -0.81 1.04
N LEU A 15 30.66 -1.44 2.22
CA LEU A 15 29.45 -1.74 2.99
C LEU A 15 28.85 -0.41 3.41
N LEU A 16 27.85 0.08 2.66
CA LEU A 16 26.90 1.08 3.13
C LEU A 16 26.07 0.42 4.24
N ALA A 17 26.56 0.50 5.46
CA ALA A 17 25.72 0.30 6.63
C ALA A 17 24.73 1.46 6.66
N CYS A 18 23.47 1.21 6.30
CA CYS A 18 22.38 2.14 6.54
C CYS A 18 22.29 2.36 8.05
N THR A 19 22.88 3.43 8.56
CA THR A 19 22.64 3.89 9.94
C THR A 19 21.18 4.33 10.01
N GLN A 20 20.31 3.47 10.54
CA GLN A 20 18.95 3.87 10.90
C GLN A 20 19.05 4.98 11.95
N ALA A 21 18.38 6.11 11.70
CA ALA A 21 18.25 7.17 12.68
C ALA A 21 17.56 6.61 13.95
N PRO A 22 17.92 7.07 15.15
CA PRO A 22 17.24 6.66 16.37
C PRO A 22 15.74 7.02 16.27
N SER A 23 14.88 6.06 16.60
CA SER A 23 13.42 6.27 16.60
C SER A 23 13.05 7.41 17.56
N PRO A 24 12.08 8.28 17.20
CA PRO A 24 11.60 9.32 18.11
C PRO A 24 10.98 8.71 19.38
N PRO A 25 11.05 9.41 20.52
CA PRO A 25 10.42 8.96 21.75
C PRO A 25 8.89 8.90 21.59
N PRO A 26 8.22 7.83 22.09
CA PRO A 26 6.78 7.65 21.93
C PRO A 26 6.00 8.81 22.56
N LEU A 27 4.95 9.27 21.87
CA LEU A 27 4.00 10.24 22.43
C LEU A 27 3.25 9.60 23.61
N GLN A 28 2.99 10.39 24.65
CA GLN A 28 2.18 9.92 25.79
C GLN A 28 0.70 9.82 25.39
N HIS A 29 -0.03 8.91 26.04
CA HIS A 29 -1.47 8.78 25.81
C HIS A 29 -2.18 10.12 26.11
N GLY A 30 -2.94 10.64 25.13
CA GLY A 30 -3.61 11.93 25.21
C GLY A 30 -2.75 13.15 24.81
N GLN A 31 -1.47 12.97 24.50
CA GLN A 31 -0.61 14.01 23.96
C GLN A 31 -0.88 14.19 22.46
N ILE A 32 -1.10 15.44 22.03
CA ILE A 32 -1.17 15.80 20.62
C ILE A 32 0.25 16.20 20.19
N GLY A 33 0.89 15.35 19.37
CA GLY A 33 2.18 15.65 18.76
C GLY A 33 2.06 16.67 17.64
N THR A 34 3.14 17.38 17.36
CA THR A 34 3.29 18.24 16.18
C THR A 34 3.44 17.40 14.90
N ALA A 35 3.18 18.00 13.74
CA ALA A 35 3.40 17.34 12.44
C ALA A 35 4.86 16.86 12.27
N ALA A 36 5.84 17.60 12.78
CA ALA A 36 7.25 17.23 12.72
C ALA A 36 7.57 16.00 13.60
N GLU A 37 6.95 15.90 14.77
CA GLU A 37 7.11 14.74 15.65
C GLU A 37 6.46 13.49 15.05
N LEU A 38 5.30 13.62 14.42
CA LEU A 38 4.64 12.51 13.72
C LEU A 38 5.45 12.06 12.49
N ALA A 39 5.99 12.99 11.71
CA ALA A 39 6.83 12.68 10.55
C ALA A 39 8.11 11.91 10.91
N ALA A 40 8.62 12.07 12.14
CA ALA A 40 9.82 11.38 12.61
C ALA A 40 9.64 9.86 12.76
N TYR A 41 8.40 9.36 12.81
CA TYR A 41 8.13 7.92 12.87
C TYR A 41 8.29 7.23 11.50
N GLY A 42 8.44 8.01 10.42
CA GLY A 42 8.63 7.50 9.07
C GLY A 42 7.34 6.95 8.46
N PRO A 43 7.39 6.57 7.17
CA PRO A 43 6.23 6.04 6.48
C PRO A 43 5.83 4.71 7.09
N SER A 44 4.56 4.61 7.47
CA SER A 44 4.03 3.37 8.01
C SER A 44 3.74 2.41 6.83
N THR A 45 4.04 1.14 7.02
CA THR A 45 3.68 0.12 6.04
C THR A 45 2.37 -0.51 6.51
N PRO A 46 1.31 -0.53 5.67
CA PRO A 46 0.09 -1.22 6.03
C PRO A 46 0.40 -2.67 6.37
N GLU A 47 -0.24 -3.21 7.40
CA GLU A 47 -0.16 -4.64 7.67
C GLU A 47 -0.75 -5.40 6.47
N PRO A 48 -0.04 -6.42 5.93
CA PRO A 48 -0.59 -7.23 4.85
C PRO A 48 -1.88 -7.93 5.32
N ILE A 49 -2.95 -7.74 4.54
CA ILE A 49 -4.20 -8.46 4.72
C ILE A 49 -4.28 -9.63 3.74
N HIS A 50 -5.05 -10.66 4.09
CA HIS A 50 -5.34 -11.75 3.18
C HIS A 50 -6.84 -12.02 3.10
N LEU A 51 -7.43 -11.73 1.95
CA LEU A 51 -8.88 -11.76 1.76
C LEU A 51 -9.38 -13.16 1.44
N ARG A 52 -10.57 -13.49 1.93
CA ARG A 52 -11.18 -14.78 1.65
C ARG A 52 -11.88 -14.77 0.29
N ARG A 53 -11.39 -15.62 -0.61
CA ARG A 53 -11.97 -15.80 -1.96
C ARG A 53 -13.44 -16.21 -1.94
N ASP A 54 -13.88 -16.98 -0.95
CA ASP A 54 -15.27 -17.45 -0.82
C ASP A 54 -16.23 -16.38 -0.27
N ARG A 55 -15.72 -15.21 0.12
CA ARG A 55 -16.50 -14.04 0.57
C ARG A 55 -16.65 -12.98 -0.53
N VAL A 56 -15.98 -13.15 -1.66
CA VAL A 56 -16.01 -12.23 -2.80
C VAL A 56 -16.83 -12.86 -3.94
N PRO A 57 -17.69 -12.10 -4.64
CA PRO A 57 -18.40 -12.61 -5.80
C PRO A 57 -17.44 -13.20 -6.85
N PRO A 58 -17.77 -14.34 -7.50
CA PRO A 58 -16.84 -15.04 -8.39
C PRO A 58 -16.24 -14.17 -9.51
N ASP A 59 -17.00 -13.19 -10.01
CA ASP A 59 -16.60 -12.25 -11.05
C ASP A 59 -15.70 -11.10 -10.57
N LEU A 60 -15.48 -10.98 -9.25
CA LEU A 60 -14.62 -9.98 -8.62
C LEU A 60 -13.40 -10.60 -7.92
N VAL A 61 -13.31 -11.93 -7.87
CA VAL A 61 -12.21 -12.65 -7.18
C VAL A 61 -10.83 -12.33 -7.76
N ASP A 62 -10.75 -11.99 -9.05
CA ASP A 62 -9.50 -11.58 -9.70
C ASP A 62 -9.00 -10.20 -9.23
N LEU A 63 -9.87 -9.38 -8.64
CA LEU A 63 -9.52 -8.09 -8.05
C LEU A 63 -8.95 -8.20 -6.63
N ILE A 64 -8.97 -9.38 -6.01
CA ILE A 64 -8.47 -9.58 -4.64
C ILE A 64 -7.04 -9.06 -4.44
N PRO A 65 -6.06 -9.36 -5.31
CA PRO A 65 -4.70 -8.84 -5.13
C PRO A 65 -4.64 -7.30 -5.17
N PHE A 66 -5.53 -6.67 -5.94
CA PHE A 66 -5.65 -5.21 -5.94
C PHE A 66 -6.30 -4.70 -4.66
N ALA A 67 -7.37 -5.35 -4.19
CA ALA A 67 -8.01 -4.98 -2.92
C ALA A 67 -7.08 -5.17 -1.72
N GLU A 68 -6.26 -6.23 -1.69
CA GLU A 68 -5.26 -6.47 -0.63
C GLU A 68 -4.17 -5.38 -0.62
N LYS A 69 -3.75 -4.90 -1.79
CA LYS A 69 -2.73 -3.86 -1.90
C LYS A 69 -3.28 -2.45 -1.67
N TRP A 70 -4.42 -2.14 -2.27
CA TRP A 70 -4.96 -0.77 -2.40
C TRP A 70 -6.15 -0.49 -1.48
N GLY A 71 -6.71 -1.52 -0.84
CA GLY A 71 -7.85 -1.43 0.09
C GLY A 71 -7.49 -0.95 1.48
N ILE A 72 -6.69 0.12 1.59
CA ILE A 72 -6.18 0.64 2.86
C ILE A 72 -7.18 1.64 3.46
N GLY A 73 -7.72 1.32 4.64
CA GLY A 73 -8.71 2.16 5.31
C GLY A 73 -8.18 3.46 5.92
N ASP A 74 -6.96 3.41 6.46
CA ASP A 74 -6.27 4.57 7.03
C ASP A 74 -5.82 5.52 5.92
N ASP A 75 -6.23 6.78 6.01
CA ASP A 75 -6.00 7.79 4.97
C ASP A 75 -4.55 8.25 4.87
N VAL A 76 -3.83 8.33 6.00
CA VAL A 76 -2.40 8.63 6.04
C VAL A 76 -1.62 7.52 5.32
N LEU A 77 -1.85 6.26 5.70
CA LEU A 77 -1.21 5.10 5.07
C LEU A 77 -1.53 4.99 3.58
N ARG A 78 -2.79 5.21 3.23
CA ARG A 78 -3.25 5.17 1.85
C ARG A 78 -2.55 6.26 1.02
N ASN A 79 -2.49 7.49 1.51
CA ASN A 79 -1.78 8.59 0.83
C ASN A 79 -0.28 8.28 0.66
N GLU A 80 0.40 7.82 1.72
CA GLU A 80 1.81 7.44 1.66
C GLU A 80 2.07 6.30 0.65
N MET A 81 1.14 5.35 0.51
CA MET A 81 1.25 4.28 -0.47
C MET A 81 1.05 4.79 -1.90
N GLN A 82 0.06 5.67 -2.11
CA GLN A 82 -0.21 6.30 -3.41
C GLN A 82 0.97 7.18 -3.88
N GLU A 83 1.61 7.92 -2.98
CA GLU A 83 2.78 8.75 -3.29
C GLU A 83 4.00 7.91 -3.69
N ARG A 84 4.20 6.75 -3.05
CA ARG A 84 5.31 5.83 -3.35
C ARG A 84 5.08 4.98 -4.59
N ALA A 85 3.83 4.71 -4.94
CA ALA A 85 3.51 3.83 -6.06
C ALA A 85 3.93 4.44 -7.40
N THR A 86 4.50 3.59 -8.26
CA THR A 86 4.87 3.96 -9.62
C THR A 86 3.63 4.19 -10.49
N ASP A 87 3.79 4.98 -11.55
CA ASP A 87 2.71 5.20 -12.54
C ASP A 87 2.23 3.88 -13.17
N ALA A 88 3.14 2.92 -13.35
CA ALA A 88 2.80 1.59 -13.87
C ALA A 88 1.89 0.80 -12.91
N GLU A 89 2.12 0.90 -11.60
CA GLU A 89 1.26 0.26 -10.60
C GLU A 89 -0.12 0.92 -10.54
N LYS A 90 -0.18 2.25 -10.65
CA LYS A 90 -1.43 3.02 -10.72
C LYS A 90 -2.23 2.69 -11.98
N GLN A 91 -1.54 2.61 -13.13
CA GLN A 91 -2.18 2.21 -14.39
C GLN A 91 -2.70 0.77 -14.33
N ALA A 92 -1.95 -0.16 -13.73
CA ALA A 92 -2.41 -1.54 -13.57
C ALA A 92 -3.69 -1.63 -12.70
N LEU A 93 -3.79 -0.81 -11.65
CA LEU A 93 -5.02 -0.68 -10.86
C LEU A 93 -6.17 -0.12 -11.70
N ALA A 94 -5.94 0.98 -12.43
CA ALA A 94 -6.97 1.60 -13.27
C ALA A 94 -7.49 0.63 -14.34
N ASP A 95 -6.60 -0.08 -15.03
CA ASP A 95 -6.95 -1.08 -16.05
C ASP A 95 -7.73 -2.24 -15.45
N ALA A 96 -7.38 -2.70 -14.24
CA ALA A 96 -8.09 -3.77 -13.55
C ALA A 96 -9.53 -3.35 -13.16
N LEU A 97 -9.75 -2.08 -12.83
CA LEU A 97 -11.04 -1.54 -12.41
C LEU A 97 -11.90 -1.00 -13.57
N ALA A 98 -11.33 -0.87 -14.77
CA ALA A 98 -12.01 -0.35 -15.95
C ALA A 98 -13.35 -1.08 -16.21
N GLY A 99 -14.46 -0.33 -16.13
CA GLY A 99 -15.81 -0.86 -16.34
C GLY A 99 -16.37 -1.70 -15.19
N ARG A 100 -15.67 -1.86 -14.07
CA ARG A 100 -16.07 -2.71 -12.94
C ARG A 100 -16.57 -1.95 -11.71
N HIS A 101 -16.35 -0.63 -11.64
CA HIS A 101 -16.78 0.21 -10.51
C HIS A 101 -18.26 0.02 -10.14
N ALA A 102 -19.17 0.14 -11.10
CA ALA A 102 -20.61 -0.04 -10.86
C ALA A 102 -20.95 -1.44 -10.31
N ARG A 103 -20.23 -2.48 -10.78
CA ARG A 103 -20.41 -3.85 -10.31
C ARG A 103 -19.93 -4.05 -8.88
N ILE A 104 -18.81 -3.42 -8.50
CA ILE A 104 -18.28 -3.41 -7.13
C ILE A 104 -19.27 -2.67 -6.22
N THR A 105 -19.70 -1.46 -6.61
CA THR A 105 -20.68 -0.68 -5.84
C THR A 105 -21.98 -1.43 -5.64
N ALA A 106 -22.53 -2.07 -6.67
CA ALA A 106 -23.75 -2.89 -6.53
C ALA A 106 -23.58 -4.06 -5.55
N TRP A 107 -22.37 -4.64 -5.43
CA TRP A 107 -22.10 -5.64 -4.41
C TRP A 107 -22.01 -5.02 -3.01
N LEU A 108 -21.32 -3.89 -2.85
CA LEU A 108 -21.21 -3.17 -1.57
C LEU A 108 -22.58 -2.70 -1.08
N ASP A 109 -23.45 -2.26 -1.99
CA ASP A 109 -24.82 -1.82 -1.67
C ASP A 109 -25.75 -2.98 -1.27
N SER A 110 -25.36 -4.23 -1.53
CA SER A 110 -26.16 -5.41 -1.16
C SER A 110 -26.07 -5.77 0.32
N PHE A 111 -25.11 -5.20 1.06
CA PHE A 111 -24.94 -5.48 2.49
C PHE A 111 -25.99 -4.75 3.32
N PRO A 112 -26.52 -5.38 4.39
CA PRO A 112 -27.49 -4.77 5.27
C PRO A 112 -26.91 -3.56 6.01
N GLN A 113 -27.67 -2.46 6.04
CA GLN A 113 -27.28 -1.25 6.74
C GLN A 113 -27.17 -1.47 8.27
N GLY A 114 -26.20 -0.81 8.89
CA GLY A 114 -25.96 -0.88 10.34
C GLY A 114 -25.27 -2.16 10.83
N GLN A 115 -24.88 -3.05 9.92
CA GLN A 115 -24.02 -4.19 10.24
C GLN A 115 -22.55 -3.85 9.99
N PRO A 116 -21.61 -4.42 10.76
CA PRO A 116 -20.19 -4.32 10.45
C PRO A 116 -19.89 -4.85 9.03
N MET A 117 -19.04 -4.13 8.32
CA MET A 117 -18.55 -4.56 7.01
C MET A 117 -17.57 -5.74 7.16
N SER A 118 -17.57 -6.68 6.22
CA SER A 118 -16.52 -7.71 6.20
C SER A 118 -15.20 -7.10 5.72
N GLU A 119 -14.08 -7.76 6.04
CA GLU A 119 -12.75 -7.34 5.58
C GLU A 119 -12.69 -7.20 4.05
N GLU A 120 -13.33 -8.10 3.32
CA GLU A 120 -13.38 -8.05 1.85
C GLU A 120 -14.17 -6.85 1.33
N ALA A 121 -15.34 -6.60 1.90
CA ALA A 121 -16.14 -5.45 1.51
C ALA A 121 -15.42 -4.13 1.85
N ALA A 122 -14.73 -4.07 2.99
CA ALA A 122 -13.93 -2.91 3.39
C ALA A 122 -12.76 -2.68 2.43
N ALA A 123 -12.00 -3.73 2.12
CA ALA A 123 -10.87 -3.64 1.19
C ALA A 123 -11.30 -3.17 -0.21
N PHE A 124 -12.42 -3.69 -0.73
CA PHE A 124 -12.94 -3.25 -2.03
C PHE A 124 -13.49 -1.81 -2.00
N MET A 125 -14.16 -1.42 -0.91
CA MET A 125 -14.61 -0.04 -0.71
C MET A 125 -13.43 0.93 -0.70
N TYR A 126 -12.40 0.65 0.12
CA TYR A 126 -11.22 1.52 0.22
C TYR A 126 -10.35 1.52 -1.02
N MET A 127 -10.32 0.41 -1.78
CA MET A 127 -9.68 0.37 -3.10
C MET A 127 -10.38 1.34 -4.07
N GLN A 128 -11.72 1.37 -4.11
CA GLN A 128 -12.45 2.34 -4.93
C GLN A 128 -12.20 3.78 -4.46
N LEU A 129 -12.18 4.03 -3.16
CA LEU A 129 -11.87 5.35 -2.60
C LEU A 129 -10.46 5.81 -3.00
N GLY A 130 -9.44 4.96 -2.86
CA GLY A 130 -8.08 5.29 -3.28
C GLY A 130 -7.97 5.55 -4.79
N THR A 131 -8.78 4.87 -5.60
CA THR A 131 -8.85 5.11 -7.04
C THR A 131 -9.46 6.49 -7.35
N ASP A 132 -10.45 6.94 -6.57
CA ASP A 132 -11.02 8.29 -6.66
C ASP A 132 -10.01 9.38 -6.30
N GLU A 133 -9.31 9.20 -5.17
CA GLU A 133 -8.32 10.13 -4.65
C GLU A 133 -7.18 10.36 -5.66
N MET A 134 -6.74 9.29 -6.32
CA MET A 134 -5.74 9.34 -7.39
C MET A 134 -6.29 9.86 -8.73
N ARG A 135 -7.60 10.14 -8.83
CA ARG A 135 -8.31 10.54 -10.06
C ARG A 135 -8.13 9.55 -11.21
N LEU A 136 -8.19 8.26 -10.88
CA LEU A 136 -8.10 7.16 -11.83
C LEU A 136 -9.46 6.64 -12.28
N MET A 137 -10.55 7.15 -11.70
CA MET A 137 -11.90 6.83 -12.16
C MET A 137 -12.20 7.50 -13.51
N PRO A 138 -12.92 6.81 -14.43
CA PRO A 138 -13.31 7.34 -15.73
C PRO A 138 -14.36 8.45 -15.66
#